data_AF-A0A3B0R9Y3-F1
#
_entry.id   AF-A0A3B0R9Y3-F1
#
_cell.length_a   1.000
_cell.length_b   1.000
_cell.length_c   1.000
_cell.angle_alpha   90.00
_cell.angle_beta   90.00
_cell.angle_gamma   90.00
#
_symmetry.space_group_name_H-M   'P 1'
#
loop_
_entity.id
_entity.type
_entity.pdbx_description
1 polymer ?
#
loop_
_entity_poly.entity_id
_entity_poly.type
_entity_poly.pdbx_seq_one_letter_code
_entity_poly.pdbx_strand_id
1 'polypeptide(L)'
;MEHTASTLEQIENQIRAAKMYDVDAMVRVSRGNYSNLIRPLELDASGLIVPHCMTADDAREIVYRTRFHPLGRRPLDGGNADGSYCRIPTEQYLAQANAQRFIMLQYPSDLPPSILQTRPVDEIPTVAPNLAPALAQPESI
;
A
#
# COMPACT_ATOMS: atom_id res chain seq x y z
N MET A 1 1.08 15.25 5.26
CA MET A 1 2.36 14.52 5.13
C MET A 1 3.20 15.11 4.00
N GLU A 2 4.52 15.01 4.17
CA GLU A 2 5.65 15.68 3.50
C GLU A 2 5.56 17.20 3.31
N HIS A 3 4.56 17.70 2.60
CA HIS A 3 4.38 19.14 2.34
C HIS A 3 3.09 19.72 2.91
N THR A 4 2.29 18.88 3.58
CA THR A 4 1.07 19.30 4.27
C THR A 4 1.13 18.94 5.74
N ALA A 5 0.48 19.75 6.58
CA ALA A 5 0.35 19.52 8.03
C ALA A 5 -0.69 18.45 8.39
N SER A 6 -0.97 17.50 7.48
CA SER A 6 -1.97 16.45 7.71
C SER A 6 -1.53 15.49 8.82
N THR A 7 -2.41 15.30 9.81
CA THR A 7 -2.25 14.30 10.87
C THR A 7 -2.68 12.91 10.40
N LEU A 8 -2.32 11.85 11.15
CA LEU A 8 -2.75 10.48 10.83
C LEU A 8 -4.27 10.33 10.89
N GLU A 9 -4.94 10.97 11.85
CA GLU A 9 -6.40 10.95 11.97
C GLU A 9 -7.08 11.59 10.74
N GLN A 10 -6.55 12.72 10.26
CA GLN A 10 -7.07 13.36 9.04
C GLN A 10 -6.90 12.45 7.82
N ILE A 11 -5.76 11.76 7.72
CA ILE A 11 -5.50 10.79 6.65
C ILE A 11 -6.44 9.60 6.75
N GLU A 12 -6.63 9.03 7.94
CA GLU A 12 -7.59 7.94 8.17
C GLU A 12 -9.00 8.33 7.74
N ASN A 13 -9.46 9.53 8.12
CA ASN A 13 -10.78 10.02 7.73
C ASN A 13 -10.90 10.21 6.21
N GLN A 14 -9.84 10.67 5.53
CA GLN A 14 -9.80 10.79 4.07
C GLN A 14 -9.82 9.43 3.38
N ILE A 15 -9.04 8.46 3.87
CA ILE A 15 -9.04 7.09 3.34
C ILE A 15 -10.43 6.48 3.50
N ARG A 16 -11.02 6.59 4.70
CA ARG A 16 -12.38 6.08 4.96
C ARG A 16 -13.42 6.70 4.03
N ALA A 17 -13.33 8.01 3.80
CA ALA A 17 -14.21 8.70 2.86
C ALA A 17 -14.01 8.20 1.43
N ALA A 18 -12.77 8.06 0.95
CA ALA A 18 -12.48 7.55 -0.39
C ALA A 18 -13.04 6.13 -0.59
N LYS A 19 -12.85 5.25 0.40
CA LYS A 19 -13.39 3.88 0.37
C LYS A 19 -14.91 3.82 0.29
N MET A 20 -15.62 4.76 0.92
CA MET A 20 -17.08 4.81 0.86
C MET A 20 -17.61 5.06 -0.55
N TYR A 21 -16.79 5.67 -1.42
CA TYR A 21 -17.13 5.97 -2.81
C TYR A 21 -16.38 5.09 -3.81
N ASP A 22 -15.76 3.99 -3.37
CA ASP A 22 -14.97 3.09 -4.23
C ASP A 22 -13.84 3.81 -5.00
N VAL A 23 -13.16 4.75 -4.31
CA VAL A 23 -12.04 5.52 -4.85
C VAL A 23 -10.74 5.10 -4.18
N ASP A 24 -9.70 4.88 -4.98
CA ASP A 24 -8.36 4.58 -4.47
C ASP A 24 -7.73 5.75 -3.72
N ALA A 25 -7.22 5.47 -2.51
CA ALA A 25 -6.55 6.45 -1.68
C ALA A 25 -5.03 6.22 -1.66
N MET A 26 -4.29 7.12 -2.30
CA MET A 26 -2.83 7.12 -2.30
C MET A 26 -2.28 8.10 -1.25
N VAL A 27 -1.41 7.63 -0.36
CA VAL A 27 -0.81 8.48 0.67
C VAL A 27 0.65 8.76 0.37
N ARG A 28 0.99 10.05 0.21
CA ARG A 28 2.37 10.49 0.11
C ARG A 28 3.00 10.59 1.50
N VAL A 29 4.02 9.78 1.75
CA VAL A 29 4.61 9.62 3.09
C VAL A 29 5.81 10.54 3.28
N SER A 30 6.00 11.01 4.51
CA SER A 30 7.25 11.69 4.88
C SER A 30 8.38 10.67 5.01
N ARG A 31 9.54 10.94 4.39
CA ARG A 31 10.73 10.09 4.51
C ARG A 31 11.34 10.15 5.91
N GLY A 32 12.00 9.06 6.31
CA GLY A 32 12.76 8.96 7.56
C GLY A 32 12.38 7.76 8.42
N ASN A 33 11.17 7.73 8.97
CA ASN A 33 10.76 6.67 9.90
C ASN A 33 10.12 5.48 9.17
N TYR A 34 10.55 4.28 9.51
CA TYR A 34 9.93 3.01 9.12
C TYR A 34 8.40 3.02 9.30
N SER A 35 7.91 3.52 10.43
CA SER A 35 6.48 3.57 10.73
C SER A 35 5.68 4.40 9.73
N ASN A 36 6.30 5.37 9.04
CA ASN A 36 5.62 6.17 8.03
C ASN A 36 5.25 5.34 6.78
N LEU A 37 5.95 4.23 6.53
CA LEU A 37 5.59 3.28 5.47
C LEU A 37 4.44 2.36 5.88
N ILE A 38 4.38 1.99 7.17
CA ILE A 38 3.45 0.95 7.62
C ILE A 38 2.09 1.53 8.01
N ARG A 39 2.08 2.63 8.76
CA ARG A 39 0.83 3.20 9.30
C ARG A 39 -0.21 3.51 8.23
N PRO A 40 0.11 4.16 7.09
CA PRO A 40 -0.92 4.43 6.09
C PRO A 40 -1.48 3.14 5.45
N LEU A 41 -0.68 2.07 5.36
CA LEU A 41 -1.16 0.77 4.88
C LEU A 41 -2.08 0.09 5.90
N GLU A 42 -1.82 0.24 7.21
CA GLU A 42 -2.69 -0.24 8.29
C GLU A 42 -4.01 0.56 8.36
N LEU A 43 -3.95 1.85 8.04
CA LEU A 43 -5.14 2.70 7.84
C LEU A 43 -5.89 2.40 6.54
N ASP A 44 -5.47 1.38 5.79
CA ASP A 44 -6.11 0.88 4.58
C ASP A 44 -5.98 1.77 3.34
N ALA A 45 -4.88 2.52 3.22
CA ALA A 45 -4.55 3.21 1.97
C ALA A 45 -4.35 2.21 0.81
N SER A 46 -4.94 2.47 -0.36
CA SER A 46 -4.73 1.66 -1.57
C SER A 46 -3.26 1.58 -1.96
N GLY A 47 -2.50 2.63 -1.65
CA GLY A 47 -1.07 2.61 -1.90
C GLY A 47 -0.31 3.77 -1.30
N LEU A 48 1.00 3.73 -1.51
CA LEU A 48 1.95 4.72 -1.01
C LEU A 48 2.63 5.44 -2.16
N ILE A 49 2.88 6.72 -1.95
CA ILE A 49 3.80 7.51 -2.74
C ILE A 49 5.01 7.81 -1.87
N VAL A 50 6.16 7.23 -2.20
CA VAL A 50 7.40 7.38 -1.44
C VAL A 50 8.31 8.37 -2.15
N PRO A 51 8.53 9.56 -1.57
CA PRO A 51 9.37 10.59 -2.17
C PRO A 51 10.85 10.31 -1.92
N HIS A 52 11.72 10.99 -2.68
CA HIS A 52 13.18 10.98 -2.47
C HIS A 52 13.81 9.57 -2.48
N CYS A 53 13.43 8.72 -3.43
CA CYS A 53 14.15 7.47 -3.65
C CYS A 53 15.46 7.76 -4.38
N MET A 54 16.59 7.47 -3.74
CA MET A 54 17.92 7.89 -4.23
C MET A 54 18.70 6.77 -4.92
N THR A 55 18.38 5.52 -4.58
CA THR A 55 19.13 4.35 -5.08
C THR A 55 18.18 3.19 -5.37
N ALA A 56 18.63 2.28 -6.23
CA ALA A 56 17.93 1.03 -6.52
C ALA A 56 17.74 0.15 -5.27
N ASP A 57 18.69 0.18 -4.34
CA ASP A 57 18.60 -0.61 -3.11
C ASP A 57 17.58 -0.02 -2.13
N ASP A 58 17.46 1.31 -2.05
CA ASP A 58 16.42 1.97 -1.28
C ASP A 58 15.02 1.63 -1.84
N ALA A 59 14.87 1.63 -3.17
CA ALA A 59 13.65 1.16 -3.83
C ALA A 59 13.27 -0.27 -3.43
N ARG A 60 14.23 -1.21 -3.50
CA ARG A 60 14.03 -2.61 -3.09
C ARG A 60 13.67 -2.73 -1.62
N GLU A 61 14.33 -1.98 -0.75
CA GLU A 61 14.09 -2.01 0.70
C GLU A 61 12.70 -1.48 1.05
N ILE A 62 12.23 -0.41 0.39
CA ILE A 62 10.86 0.11 0.57
C ILE A 62 9.83 -0.97 0.25
N VAL A 63 10.01 -1.67 -0.86
CA VAL A 63 9.10 -2.72 -1.31
C VAL A 63 9.14 -3.91 -0.35
N TYR A 64 10.35 -4.33 0.01
CA TYR A 64 10.56 -5.41 0.96
C TYR A 64 9.89 -5.14 2.30
N ARG A 65 9.90 -3.88 2.77
CA ARG A 65 9.27 -3.47 4.02
C ARG A 65 7.76 -3.32 3.96
N THR A 66 7.19 -3.11 2.78
CA THR A 66 5.75 -2.84 2.59
C THR A 66 4.96 -4.09 2.19
N ARG A 67 5.64 -5.18 1.79
CA ARG A 67 5.03 -6.48 1.48
C ARG A 67 5.14 -7.46 2.65
N PHE A 68 4.17 -8.35 2.77
CA PHE A 68 4.20 -9.45 3.71
C PHE A 68 5.03 -10.63 3.22
N HIS A 69 5.39 -11.52 4.15
CA HIS A 69 6.01 -12.80 3.81
C HIS A 69 5.13 -13.57 2.80
N PRO A 70 5.70 -14.22 1.76
CA PRO A 70 7.13 -14.42 1.47
C PRO A 70 7.82 -13.30 0.69
N LEU A 71 7.07 -12.33 0.19
CA LEU A 71 7.57 -11.27 -0.70
C LEU A 71 8.32 -10.15 0.05
N GLY A 72 8.02 -9.97 1.33
CA GLY A 72 8.63 -8.95 2.17
C GLY A 72 8.61 -9.28 3.66
N ARG A 73 8.81 -8.24 4.49
CA ARG A 73 8.87 -8.28 5.95
C ARG A 73 8.03 -7.19 6.62
N ARG A 74 6.88 -6.85 6.04
CA ARG A 74 5.87 -6.04 6.72
C ARG A 74 5.38 -6.78 7.99
N PRO A 75 5.35 -6.14 9.17
CA PRO A 75 4.77 -6.66 10.39
C PRO A 75 3.30 -6.96 10.20
N LEU A 76 2.89 -8.16 10.62
CA LEU A 76 1.51 -8.59 10.54
C LEU A 76 0.70 -7.97 11.68
N ASP A 77 -0.28 -7.16 11.32
CA ASP A 77 -1.32 -6.67 12.21
C ASP A 77 -2.67 -6.72 11.48
N GLY A 78 -3.56 -7.61 11.94
CA GLY A 78 -4.91 -7.75 11.39
C GLY A 78 -5.97 -6.91 12.10
N GLY A 79 -5.58 -6.19 13.17
CA GLY A 79 -6.52 -5.47 14.03
C GLY A 79 -7.03 -4.15 13.45
N ASN A 80 -6.43 -3.66 12.37
CA ASN A 80 -6.75 -2.37 11.78
C ASN A 80 -7.75 -2.50 10.61
N ALA A 81 -8.03 -1.37 9.96
CA ALA A 81 -8.98 -1.28 8.85
C ALA A 81 -8.58 -2.17 7.67
N ASP A 82 -7.28 -2.32 7.40
CA ASP A 82 -6.77 -3.15 6.31
C ASP A 82 -6.98 -4.66 6.52
N GLY A 83 -6.97 -5.11 7.77
CA GLY A 83 -7.36 -6.44 8.21
C GLY A 83 -8.86 -6.59 8.51
N SER A 84 -9.67 -5.59 8.15
CA SER A 84 -11.10 -5.52 8.50
C SER A 84 -11.38 -5.80 9.99
N TYR A 85 -10.51 -5.35 10.89
CA TYR A 85 -10.62 -5.57 12.34
C TYR A 85 -10.71 -7.05 12.72
N CYS A 86 -9.77 -7.87 12.22
CA CYS A 86 -9.72 -9.32 12.40
C CYS A 86 -10.94 -10.09 11.84
N ARG A 87 -11.73 -9.48 10.95
CA ARG A 87 -12.91 -10.13 10.36
C ARG A 87 -12.61 -10.98 9.13
N ILE A 88 -11.39 -10.89 8.60
CA ILE A 88 -10.93 -11.74 7.49
C ILE A 88 -9.86 -12.72 7.98
N PRO A 89 -9.82 -13.96 7.45
CA PRO A 89 -8.74 -14.90 7.75
C PRO A 89 -7.38 -14.30 7.42
N THR A 90 -6.38 -14.57 8.27
CA THR A 90 -5.03 -14.04 8.12
C THR A 90 -4.43 -14.36 6.75
N GLU A 91 -4.61 -15.57 6.24
CA GLU A 91 -4.09 -15.97 4.93
C GLU A 91 -4.68 -15.12 3.78
N GLN A 92 -5.98 -14.85 3.84
CA GLN A 92 -6.67 -14.02 2.86
C GLN A 92 -6.19 -12.56 2.94
N TYR A 93 -6.05 -12.02 4.16
CA TYR A 93 -5.49 -10.69 4.38
C TYR A 93 -4.09 -10.54 3.77
N LEU A 94 -3.20 -11.49 4.07
CA LEU A 94 -1.82 -11.48 3.57
C LEU A 94 -1.77 -11.53 2.03
N ALA A 95 -2.56 -12.42 1.43
CA ALA A 95 -2.63 -12.56 -0.03
C ALA A 95 -3.17 -11.27 -0.68
N GLN A 96 -4.28 -10.73 -0.16
CA GLN A 96 -4.91 -9.52 -0.67
C GLN A 96 -4.00 -8.31 -0.55
N ALA A 97 -3.40 -8.08 0.62
CA ALA A 97 -2.52 -6.95 0.86
C ALA A 97 -1.24 -7.00 0.00
N ASN A 98 -0.73 -8.18 -0.32
CA ASN A 98 0.40 -8.32 -1.23
C ASN A 98 0.03 -8.05 -2.70
N ALA A 99 -1.18 -8.44 -3.12
CA ALA A 99 -1.63 -8.31 -4.50
C ALA A 99 -2.17 -6.92 -4.85
N GLN A 100 -2.79 -6.23 -3.89
CA GLN A 100 -3.58 -5.02 -4.18
C GLN A 100 -2.94 -3.70 -3.75
N ARG A 101 -1.86 -3.71 -2.95
CA ARG A 101 -1.26 -2.46 -2.44
C ARG A 101 -0.27 -1.87 -3.45
N PHE A 102 -0.54 -0.68 -3.96
CA PHE A 102 0.32 -0.03 -4.94
C PHE A 102 1.46 0.79 -4.29
N ILE A 103 2.68 0.71 -4.82
CA ILE A 103 3.84 1.47 -4.30
C ILE A 103 4.45 2.29 -5.43
N MET A 104 4.24 3.60 -5.37
CA MET A 104 4.84 4.55 -6.30
C MET A 104 6.11 5.16 -5.70
N LEU A 105 7.24 5.02 -6.37
CA LEU A 105 8.51 5.62 -5.99
C LEU A 105 8.74 6.91 -6.78
N GLN A 106 9.05 8.00 -6.10
CA GLN A 106 9.43 9.25 -6.75
C GLN A 106 10.94 9.46 -6.66
N TYR A 107 11.55 9.63 -7.81
CA TYR A 107 12.98 9.92 -7.97
C TYR A 107 13.18 11.42 -8.18
N PRO A 108 14.17 12.04 -7.52
CA PRO A 108 14.66 13.37 -7.88
C PRO A 108 15.04 13.47 -9.36
N SER A 109 14.80 14.63 -9.96
CA SER A 109 15.00 14.87 -11.40
C SER A 109 16.46 14.87 -11.84
N ASP A 110 17.40 15.02 -10.91
CA ASP A 110 18.85 15.07 -11.13
C ASP A 110 19.53 13.69 -11.14
N LEU A 111 18.78 12.62 -10.90
CA LEU A 111 19.33 11.25 -10.90
C LEU A 111 19.52 10.70 -12.33
N PRO A 112 20.58 9.89 -12.54
CA PRO A 112 20.84 9.29 -13.84
C PRO A 112 19.76 8.27 -14.22
N PRO A 113 19.40 8.16 -15.52
CA PRO A 113 18.35 7.25 -15.99
C PRO A 113 18.58 5.76 -15.68
N SER A 114 19.82 5.37 -15.34
CA SER A 114 20.17 3.99 -14.96
C SER A 114 19.43 3.49 -13.72
N ILE A 115 18.96 4.38 -12.83
CA ILE A 115 18.17 3.99 -11.65
C ILE A 115 16.75 3.54 -12.02
N LEU A 116 16.21 4.05 -13.14
CA LEU A 116 14.88 3.71 -13.65
C LEU A 116 14.83 2.32 -14.29
N GLN A 117 15.99 1.69 -14.50
CA GLN A 117 16.10 0.31 -14.98
C GLN A 117 15.92 -0.72 -13.87
N THR A 118 15.71 -0.28 -12.62
CA THR A 118 15.17 -1.17 -11.61
C THR A 118 13.86 -1.75 -12.13
N ARG A 119 13.78 -3.09 -12.22
CA ARG A 119 12.58 -3.78 -12.72
C ARG A 119 11.35 -3.15 -12.08
N PRO A 120 10.27 -2.92 -12.86
CA PRO A 120 9.03 -2.46 -12.29
C PRO A 120 8.68 -3.40 -11.15
N VAL A 121 8.52 -2.82 -9.96
CA VAL A 121 8.25 -3.57 -8.73
C VAL A 121 6.86 -4.24 -8.78
N ASP A 122 6.12 -4.01 -9.87
CA ASP A 122 4.83 -4.61 -10.19
C ASP A 122 4.96 -5.96 -10.93
N GLU A 123 6.16 -6.43 -11.28
CA GLU A 123 6.39 -7.82 -11.74
C GLU A 123 6.54 -8.83 -10.58
N ILE A 124 5.75 -8.66 -9.51
CA ILE A 124 5.47 -9.77 -8.60
C ILE A 124 4.41 -10.62 -9.30
N PRO A 125 4.60 -11.93 -9.49
CA PRO A 125 3.66 -12.76 -10.24
C PRO A 125 2.27 -12.59 -9.66
N THR A 126 1.39 -11.99 -10.45
CA THR A 126 -0.04 -11.94 -10.20
C THR A 126 -0.47 -13.40 -10.05
N VAL A 127 -0.66 -13.87 -8.82
CA VAL A 127 -1.45 -15.08 -8.62
C VAL A 127 -2.80 -14.74 -9.24
N ALA A 128 -3.17 -15.53 -10.25
CA ALA A 128 -4.23 -15.23 -11.21
C ALA A 128 -5.45 -14.54 -10.57
N PRO A 129 -6.07 -13.55 -11.24
CA PRO A 129 -7.29 -12.93 -10.77
C PRO A 129 -8.42 -13.97 -10.85
N ASN A 130 -8.57 -14.75 -9.78
CA ASN A 130 -9.67 -15.67 -9.64
C ASN A 130 -10.32 -15.50 -8.26
N LEU A 131 -10.74 -14.26 -8.00
CA LEU A 131 -11.89 -14.00 -7.15
C LEU A 131 -12.81 -13.03 -7.92
N ALA A 132 -13.56 -13.59 -8.87
CA ALA A 132 -14.78 -12.96 -9.39
C ALA A 132 -15.84 -12.85 -8.25
N PRO A 133 -16.88 -12.02 -8.41
CA PRO A 133 -17.49 -11.22 -7.34
C PRO A 133 -18.49 -12.00 -6.48
N ALA A 134 -18.33 -11.96 -5.16
CA ALA A 134 -19.27 -12.55 -4.20
C ALA A 134 -20.14 -11.51 -3.45
N LEU A 135 -20.40 -10.34 -4.05
CA LEU A 135 -21.29 -9.32 -3.47
C LEU A 135 -22.35 -8.79 -4.45
N ALA A 136 -22.77 -9.60 -5.43
CA ALA A 136 -24.09 -9.43 -6.01
C ALA A 136 -25.13 -9.99 -5.03
N GLN A 137 -25.63 -9.16 -4.12
CA GLN A 137 -26.91 -9.42 -3.47
C GLN A 137 -28.03 -8.92 -4.40
N PRO A 138 -29.10 -9.70 -4.61
CA PRO A 138 -30.12 -9.42 -5.62
C PRO A 138 -31.02 -8.24 -5.24
N GLU A 139 -31.46 -7.50 -6.25
CA GLU A 139 -32.57 -6.55 -6.14
C GLU A 139 -33.85 -7.26 -5.67
N SER A 140 -34.47 -6.74 -4.60
CA SER A 140 -35.91 -6.75 -4.23
C SER A 140 -35.97 -6.33 -2.74
N ILE A 141 -36.76 -5.36 -2.25
CA ILE A 141 -38.02 -4.71 -2.63
C ILE A 141 -37.94 -3.24 -2.22
#